data_AF-A0A6N2SFR7-F1
#
_entry.id   AF-A0A6N2SFR7-F1
#
_cell.length_a   1.000
_cell.length_b   1.000
_cell.length_c   1.000
_cell.angle_alpha   90.00
_cell.angle_beta   90.00
_cell.angle_gamma   90.00
#
_symmetry.space_group_name_H-M   'P 1'
#
loop_
_entity.id
_entity.type
_entity.pdbx_description
1 polymer ?
#
loop_
_entity_poly.entity_id
_entity_poly.type
_entity_poly.pdbx_seq_one_letter_code
_entity_poly.pdbx_strand_id
1 'polypeptide(L)' 'MRKAEFEQKYLGEKVQIELFDGDILTGFLQKTGAERFRNNPDLYLRRGFYCLTETLESQDCVNFLIFRFSHVQKIKFV' A
#
# COMPACT_ATOMS: atom_id res chain seq x y z
N MET A 1 -4.50 -12.03 10.56
CA MET A 1 -3.69 -12.41 9.38
C MET A 1 -2.22 -12.19 9.69
N ARG A 2 -1.32 -13.05 9.22
CA ARG A 2 0.12 -12.79 9.37
C ARG A 2 0.61 -11.85 8.26
N LYS A 3 1.63 -11.05 8.54
CA LYS A 3 2.23 -10.13 7.55
C LYS A 3 2.65 -10.84 6.26
N ALA A 4 3.25 -12.03 6.36
CA ALA A 4 3.68 -12.82 5.20
C ALA A 4 2.50 -13.23 4.31
N GLU A 5 1.38 -13.66 4.90
CA GLU A 5 0.16 -14.02 4.17
C GLU A 5 -0.46 -12.81 3.48
N PHE A 6 -0.44 -11.65 4.16
CA PHE A 6 -0.89 -10.38 3.58
C PHE A 6 -0.07 -10.00 2.35
N GLU A 7 1.25 -10.03 2.45
CA GLU A 7 2.15 -9.70 1.34
C GLU A 7 1.99 -10.70 0.19
N GLN A 8 1.88 -12.01 0.48
CA GLN A 8 1.71 -13.01 -0.57
C GLN A 8 0.38 -12.87 -1.33
N LYS A 9 -0.69 -12.47 -0.64
CA LYS A 9 -2.04 -12.49 -1.22
C LYS A 9 -2.44 -11.20 -1.92
N TYR A 10 -1.96 -10.05 -1.44
CA TYR A 10 -2.50 -8.76 -1.86
C TYR A 10 -1.48 -7.86 -2.55
N LEU A 11 -0.18 -8.13 -2.45
CA LEU A 11 0.82 -7.26 -3.03
C LEU A 11 0.74 -7.30 -4.57
N GLY A 12 0.68 -6.13 -5.20
CA GLY A 12 0.47 -6.01 -6.64
C GLY A 12 -1.00 -6.03 -7.07
N GLU A 13 -1.92 -6.44 -6.19
CA GLU A 13 -3.34 -6.57 -6.51
C GLU A 13 -4.11 -5.30 -6.21
N LYS A 14 -5.24 -5.12 -6.92
CA LYS A 14 -6.19 -4.05 -6.63
C LYS A 14 -7.04 -4.45 -5.42
N VAL A 15 -6.97 -3.63 -4.38
CA VAL A 15 -7.62 -3.90 -3.10
C VAL A 15 -8.30 -2.66 -2.55
N GLN A 16 -9.26 -2.89 -1.66
CA GLN A 16 -9.82 -1.89 -0.77
C GLN A 16 -9.37 -2.24 0.65
N ILE A 17 -8.78 -1.26 1.33
CA ILE A 17 -8.32 -1.37 2.72
C ILE A 17 -9.12 -0.42 3.61
N GLU A 18 -9.34 -0.85 4.85
CA GLU A 18 -9.87 -0.04 5.95
C GLU A 18 -8.78 0.07 7.01
N LEU A 19 -8.39 1.29 7.34
CA LEU A 19 -7.37 1.59 8.34
C LEU A 19 -7.98 1.76 9.74
N PHE A 20 -7.13 1.83 10.76
CA PHE A 20 -7.58 1.87 12.16
C PHE A 20 -8.30 3.16 12.57
N ASP A 21 -8.07 4.23 11.83
CA ASP A 21 -8.70 5.55 11.96
C ASP A 21 -10.03 5.64 11.19
N GLY A 22 -10.42 4.57 10.49
CA GLY A 22 -11.65 4.52 9.70
C GLY A 22 -11.45 4.94 8.24
N ASP A 23 -10.23 5.30 7.82
CA ASP A 23 -9.97 5.65 6.44
C ASP A 23 -10.13 4.44 5.52
N ILE A 24 -10.85 4.65 4.41
CA ILE A 24 -11.05 3.65 3.38
C ILE A 24 -10.31 4.08 2.13
N LEU A 25 -9.38 3.24 1.68
CA LEU A 25 -8.54 3.49 0.53
C LEU A 25 -8.69 2.35 -0.48
N THR A 26 -8.67 2.69 -1.76
CA THR A 26 -8.77 1.71 -2.85
C THR A 26 -7.66 1.96 -3.86
N GLY A 27 -6.97 0.89 -4.26
CA GLY A 27 -5.89 0.98 -5.25
C GLY A 27 -5.04 -0.29 -5.29
N PHE A 28 -3.95 -0.25 -6.05
CA PHE A 28 -2.99 -1.34 -6.13
C PHE A 28 -2.06 -1.32 -4.92
N LEU A 29 -2.00 -2.42 -4.17
CA LEU A 29 -1.17 -2.50 -2.97
C LEU A 29 0.30 -2.66 -3.32
N GLN A 30 1.12 -1.77 -2.80
CA GLN A 30 2.53 -1.67 -3.15
C GLN A 30 3.38 -1.45 -1.90
N LYS A 31 4.63 -1.91 -1.96
CA LYS A 31 5.60 -1.73 -0.89
C LYS A 31 6.44 -0.50 -1.15
N THR A 32 6.56 0.36 -0.16
CA THR A 32 7.47 1.49 -0.21
C THR A 32 8.93 1.00 -0.16
N GLY A 33 9.86 1.79 -0.67
CA GLY A 33 11.26 1.42 -0.83
C GLY A 33 11.54 0.49 -2.01
N ALA A 34 10.57 0.32 -2.91
CA ALA A 34 10.77 -0.36 -4.18
C ALA A 34 11.41 0.57 -5.20
N GLU A 35 12.25 0.03 -6.07
CA GLU A 35 13.00 0.78 -7.09
C GLU A 35 12.11 1.58 -8.04
N ARG A 36 10.90 1.07 -8.25
CA ARG A 36 9.87 1.74 -9.05
C ARG A 36 9.54 3.14 -8.55
N PHE A 37 9.74 3.45 -7.27
CA PHE A 37 9.42 4.75 -6.67
C PHE A 37 10.61 5.70 -6.64
N ARG A 38 11.71 5.42 -7.36
CA ARG A 38 12.93 6.24 -7.34
C ARG A 38 12.68 7.74 -7.55
N ASN A 39 11.66 8.11 -8.32
CA ASN A 39 11.31 9.49 -8.61
C ASN A 39 10.49 10.17 -7.50
N ASN A 40 9.95 9.42 -6.55
CA ASN A 40 9.24 9.92 -5.38
C ASN A 40 10.05 9.58 -4.10
N PRO A 41 10.81 10.54 -3.54
CA PRO A 41 11.66 10.31 -2.37
C PRO A 41 10.89 9.82 -1.15
N ASP A 42 9.66 10.29 -0.96
CA ASP A 42 8.82 9.88 0.18
C ASP A 42 8.47 8.41 0.12
N LEU A 43 8.24 7.87 -1.09
CA LEU A 43 7.97 6.46 -1.29
C LEU A 43 9.24 5.61 -1.41
N TYR A 44 10.35 6.17 -1.88
CA TYR A 44 11.62 5.45 -2.05
C TYR A 44 12.41 5.29 -0.74
N LEU A 45 12.44 6.33 0.11
CA LEU A 45 13.27 6.32 1.32
C LEU A 45 12.59 5.62 2.50
N ARG A 46 11.25 5.65 2.56
CA ARG A 46 10.48 5.03 3.65
C ARG A 46 10.42 3.52 3.42
N ARG A 47 11.22 2.73 4.12
CA ARG A 47 11.13 1.25 4.06
C ARG A 47 10.17 0.69 5.11
N GLY A 48 9.54 -0.44 4.82
CA GLY A 48 8.67 -1.15 5.76
C GLY A 48 7.25 -0.62 5.87
N PHE A 49 6.85 0.27 4.96
CA PHE A 49 5.48 0.75 4.80
C PHE A 49 4.87 0.18 3.52
N TYR A 50 3.57 0.40 3.39
CA TYR A 50 2.76 0.08 2.23
C TYR A 50 2.03 1.35 1.78
N CYS A 51 1.67 1.37 0.51
CA CYS A 51 0.83 2.41 -0.06
C CYS A 51 -0.11 1.77 -1.08
N LEU A 52 -1.18 2.49 -1.42
CA LEU A 52 -2.01 2.15 -2.57
C LEU A 52 -1.67 3.09 -3.71
N THR A 53 -1.59 2.58 -4.93
CA THR A 53 -1.40 3.40 -6.14
C THR A 53 -2.61 3.29 -7.06
N GLU A 54 -2.94 4.34 -7.80
CA GLU A 54 -4.13 4.34 -8.68
C GLU A 54 -3.97 3.33 -9.83
N THR A 55 -2.78 3.29 -10.43
CA THR A 55 -2.37 2.31 -11.43
C THR A 55 -1.08 1.61 -11.01
N LEU A 56 -0.70 0.54 -11.71
CA LEU A 56 0.58 -0.15 -11.46
C LEU A 56 1.81 0.71 -11.79
N GLU A 57 1.67 1.63 -12.74
CA GLU A 57 2.74 2.53 -13.22
C GLU A 57 2.85 3.81 -12.39
N SER A 58 1.83 4.12 -11.60
CA SER A 58 1.77 5.32 -10.75
C SER A 58 2.97 5.39 -9.81
N GLN A 59 3.63 6.55 -9.84
CA GLN A 59 4.77 6.90 -8.98
C GLN A 59 4.33 7.49 -7.65
N ASP A 60 3.05 7.80 -7.51
CA ASP A 60 2.45 8.41 -6.34
C ASP A 60 1.46 7.46 -5.68
N CYS A 61 1.20 7.72 -4.40
CA CYS A 61 0.23 6.97 -3.62
C CYS A 61 -1.12 7.71 -3.57
N VAL A 62 -2.19 6.93 -3.56
CA VAL A 62 -3.56 7.40 -3.36
C VAL A 62 -3.61 8.17 -2.04
N ASN A 63 -4.16 9.38 -2.10
CA ASN A 63 -4.31 10.29 -0.97
C ASN A 63 -3.00 10.63 -0.24
N PHE A 64 -1.84 10.49 -0.89
CA PHE A 64 -0.52 10.73 -0.28
C PHE A 64 -0.26 9.93 1.01
N LEU A 65 -0.94 8.80 1.19
CA LEU A 65 -0.96 8.04 2.44
C LEU A 65 -0.10 6.78 2.34
N ILE A 66 0.82 6.65 3.31
CA ILE A 66 1.56 5.40 3.58
C ILE A 66 1.13 4.83 4.93
N PHE A 67 1.04 3.51 5.03
CA PHE A 67 0.58 2.83 6.24
C PHE A 67 1.43 1.61 6.55
N ARG A 68 1.34 1.14 7.81
CA ARG A 68 1.97 -0.12 8.23
C ARG A 68 0.95 -1.24 8.14
N PHE A 69 1.43 -2.47 8.04
CA PHE A 69 0.58 -3.65 8.15
C PHE A 69 -0.29 -3.63 9.42
N SER A 70 0.27 -3.15 10.55
CA SER A 70 -0.46 -3.01 11.82
C SER A 70 -1.60 -1.99 11.80
N HIS A 71 -1.68 -1.13 10.78
CA HIS A 71 -2.74 -0.13 10.63
C HIS A 71 -3.95 -0.69 9.88
N VAL A 72 -3.80 -1.83 9.18
CA VAL A 72 -4.87 -2.42 8.38
C VAL A 72 -5.84 -3.18 9.28
N GLN A 73 -7.09 -2.71 9.36
CA GLN A 73 -8.17 -3.43 10.04
C GLN A 73 -8.84 -4.45 9.12
N LYS A 74 -9.16 -4.04 7.89
CA LYS A 74 -9.80 -4.91 6.89
C LYS A 74 -9.17 -4.74 5.52
N ILE A 75 -9.18 -5.81 4.73
CA ILE A 75 -8.72 -5.80 3.34
C ILE A 75 -9.58 -6.77 2.51
N LYS A 76 -9.92 -6.35 1.30
CA LYS A 76 -10.64 -7.17 0.30
C LYS A 76 -10.18 -6.85 -1.11
N PHE A 77 -10.33 -7.81 -2.02
CA PHE A 77 -10.15 -7.57 -3.45
C PHE A 77 -11.26 -6.68 -4.01
N VAL A 78 -10.95 -5.97 -5.09
CA VAL A 78 -11.87 -5.08 -5.83
C VAL A 78 -12.02 -5.57 -7.26
#